data_AF-A0A2E5Q0K8-F1
#
_entry.id   AF-A0A2E5Q0K8-F1
#
_cell.length_a   1.000
_cell.length_b   1.000
_cell.length_c   1.000
_cell.angle_alpha   90.00
_cell.angle_beta   90.00
_cell.angle_gamma   90.00
#
_symmetry.space_group_name_H-M   'P 1'
#
loop_
_entity.id
_entity.type
_entity.pdbx_description
1 polymer ?
#
loop_
_entity_poly.entity_id
_entity_poly.type
_entity_poly.pdbx_seq_one_letter_code
_entity_poly.pdbx_strand_id
1 'polypeptide(L)' 'PGVIDILNRLQKIEPDAKSLVDESLDLLGPLEISKIARKELIDHITNLGPFNWDDNSGVERSIELLQLIIATKEYQFC' A
#
# COMPACT_ATOMS: atom_id res chain seq x y z
N PRO A 1 -14.19 -0.39 9.24
CA PRO A 1 -12.80 -0.57 9.71
C PRO A 1 -12.07 0.78 9.71
N GLY A 2 -11.43 1.15 10.81
CA GLY A 2 -10.64 2.39 10.89
C GLY A 2 -9.24 2.23 10.30
N VAL A 3 -8.55 3.34 10.03
CA VAL A 3 -7.15 3.34 9.52
C VAL A 3 -6.20 2.57 10.45
N ILE A 4 -6.41 2.65 11.77
CA ILE A 4 -5.63 1.91 12.76
C ILE A 4 -5.77 0.39 12.58
N ASP A 5 -6.96 -0.10 12.23
CA ASP A 5 -7.21 -1.54 12.03
C ASP A 5 -6.48 -2.05 10.78
N ILE A 6 -6.46 -1.23 9.72
CA ILE A 6 -5.69 -1.47 8.49
C ILE A 6 -4.20 -1.55 8.81
N LEU A 7 -3.65 -0.58 9.54
CA LEU A 7 -2.24 -0.56 9.92
C LEU A 7 -1.85 -1.77 10.80
N ASN A 8 -2.74 -2.20 11.69
CA ASN A 8 -2.52 -3.40 12.51
C ASN A 8 -2.53 -4.70 11.69
N ARG A 9 -3.27 -4.76 10.57
CA ARG A 9 -3.20 -5.88 9.63
C ARG A 9 -1.90 -5.85 8.83
N LEU A 10 -1.52 -4.67 8.33
CA LEU A 10 -0.30 -4.50 7.54
C LEU A 10 0.97 -4.83 8.34
N GLN A 11 1.05 -4.46 9.61
CA GLN A 11 2.20 -4.80 10.48
C GLN A 11 2.45 -6.30 10.67
N LYS A 12 1.50 -7.17 10.28
CA LYS A 12 1.65 -8.63 10.39
C LYS A 12 2.29 -9.27 9.17
N ILE A 13 2.51 -8.51 8.09
CA ILE A 13 3.13 -9.02 6.87
C ILE A 13 4.64 -8.79 6.88
N GLU A 14 5.34 -9.46 5.99
CA GLU A 14 6.77 -9.18 5.78
C GLU A 14 6.94 -7.74 5.26
N PRO A 15 7.96 -6.98 5.74
CA PRO A 15 8.21 -5.61 5.30
C PRO A 15 8.81 -5.57 3.89
N ASP A 16 8.00 -6.03 2.94
CA ASP A 16 8.29 -6.15 1.52
C ASP A 16 7.29 -5.30 0.73
N ALA A 17 7.79 -4.62 -0.31
CA ALA A 17 7.00 -3.69 -1.11
C ALA A 17 5.81 -4.38 -1.78
N LYS A 18 6.00 -5.60 -2.28
CA LYS A 18 4.94 -6.34 -2.98
C LYS A 18 3.86 -6.80 -2.00
N SER A 19 4.26 -7.34 -0.85
CA SER A 19 3.34 -7.78 0.20
C SER A 19 2.51 -6.61 0.74
N LEU A 20 3.15 -5.45 0.93
CA LEU A 20 2.47 -4.22 1.35
C LEU A 20 1.40 -3.77 0.36
N VAL A 21 1.72 -3.78 -0.94
CA VAL A 21 0.78 -3.40 -2.01
C VAL A 21 -0.38 -4.38 -2.10
N ASP A 22 -0.11 -5.68 -2.09
CA ASP A 22 -1.14 -6.69 -2.24
C ASP A 22 -2.15 -6.66 -1.08
N GLU A 23 -1.69 -6.57 0.17
CA GLU A 23 -2.60 -6.45 1.32
C GLU A 23 -3.35 -5.12 1.33
N SER A 24 -2.69 -4.02 0.97
CA SER A 24 -3.35 -2.70 0.91
C SER A 24 -4.49 -2.68 -0.10
N LEU A 25 -4.36 -3.42 -1.21
CA LEU A 25 -5.42 -3.58 -2.19
C LEU A 25 -6.53 -4.49 -1.66
N ASP A 26 -6.22 -5.63 -1.03
CA ASP A 26 -7.21 -6.49 -0.36
C ASP A 26 -8.06 -5.71 0.66
N LEU A 27 -7.41 -4.86 1.46
CA LEU A 27 -8.02 -4.02 2.48
C LEU A 27 -8.97 -2.96 1.93
N LEU A 28 -8.61 -2.34 0.80
CA LEU A 28 -9.44 -1.33 0.13
C LEU A 28 -10.61 -1.95 -0.66
N GLY A 29 -10.66 -3.28 -0.75
CA GLY A 29 -11.69 -4.06 -1.43
C GLY A 29 -11.22 -4.54 -2.82
N PRO A 30 -12.03 -5.36 -3.52
CA PRO A 30 -11.68 -5.97 -4.80
C PRO A 30 -11.59 -4.93 -5.91
N LEU A 31 -10.53 -4.13 -5.87
CA LEU A 31 -10.16 -3.15 -6.86
C LEU A 31 -9.36 -3.91 -7.93
N GLU A 32 -9.99 -4.08 -9.09
CA GLU A 32 -9.28 -4.52 -10.29
C GLU A 32 -8.41 -3.36 -10.81
N ILE A 33 -7.29 -3.10 -10.12
CA ILE A 33 -6.27 -2.23 -10.67
C ILE A 33 -5.54 -2.96 -11.80
N SER A 34 -5.11 -2.20 -12.82
CA SER A 34 -4.33 -2.79 -13.90
C SER A 34 -2.99 -3.33 -13.37
N LYS A 35 -2.46 -4.38 -14.03
CA LYS A 35 -1.14 -4.92 -13.70
C LYS A 35 -0.03 -3.87 -13.79
N ILE A 36 -0.23 -2.86 -14.63
CA ILE A 36 0.70 -1.73 -14.81
C ILE A 36 0.64 -0.85 -13.56
N ALA A 37 -0.55 -0.40 -13.15
CA ALA A 37 -0.71 0.41 -11.93
C ALA A 37 -0.17 -0.31 -10.70
N ARG A 38 -0.44 -1.62 -10.56
CA ARG A 38 0.14 -2.43 -9.48
C ARG A 38 1.67 -2.41 -9.49
N LYS A 39 2.28 -2.53 -10.67
CA LYS A 39 3.73 -2.51 -10.81
C LYS A 39 4.31 -1.15 -10.41
N GLU A 40 3.70 -0.06 -10.82
CA GLU A 40 4.14 1.29 -10.46
C GLU A 40 4.07 1.52 -8.93
N LEU A 41 3.03 1.03 -8.26
CA LEU A 41 2.91 1.10 -6.80
C LEU A 41 4.05 0.33 -6.10
N ILE A 42 4.37 -0.87 -6.59
CA ILE A 42 5.48 -1.68 -6.04
C ILE A 42 6.82 -0.99 -6.27
N ASP A 43 7.03 -0.46 -7.48
CA ASP A 43 8.26 0.25 -7.85
C ASP A 43 8.45 1.50 -6.99
N HIS A 44 7.38 2.27 -6.77
CA HIS A 44 7.37 3.43 -5.87
C HIS A 44 7.84 3.08 -4.46
N ILE A 45 7.23 2.07 -3.82
CA ILE A 45 7.62 1.64 -2.46
C ILE A 45 9.05 1.06 -2.44
N THR A 46 9.48 0.40 -3.52
CA THR A 46 10.84 -0.11 -3.65
C THR A 46 11.85 1.04 -3.74
N ASN A 47 11.54 2.09 -4.48
CA ASN A 47 12.39 3.28 -4.65
C ASN A 47 12.55 4.09 -3.35
N LEU A 48 11.59 4.00 -2.42
CA LEU A 48 11.72 4.59 -1.08
C LEU A 48 12.76 3.89 -0.20
N GLY A 49 13.28 2.73 -0.63
CA GLY A 49 14.32 1.94 0.07
C GLY A 49 13.73 0.82 0.91
N PRO A 50 14.47 0.20 1.84
CA PRO A 50 13.93 -0.79 2.78
C PRO A 50 13.14 -0.14 3.93
N PHE A 51 12.17 -0.84 4.49
CA PHE A 51 11.42 -0.44 5.69
C PHE A 51 11.29 -1.58 6.68
N ASN A 52 10.77 -1.26 7.85
CA ASN A 52 10.52 -2.18 8.93
C ASN A 52 9.32 -1.71 9.75
N TRP A 53 8.76 -2.64 10.52
CA TRP A 53 7.61 -2.39 11.40
C TRP A 53 8.01 -1.94 12.80
N ASP A 54 9.27 -2.20 13.18
CA ASP A 54 9.85 -1.76 14.45
C ASP A 54 10.09 -0.25 14.52
N ASP A 55 10.08 0.43 13.36
CA ASP A 55 10.16 1.88 13.24
C ASP A 55 8.90 2.43 12.55
N ASN A 56 8.69 3.74 12.62
CA ASN A 56 7.59 4.42 11.94
C ASN A 56 7.65 4.31 10.41
N SER A 57 8.80 3.94 9.83
CA SER A 57 8.99 3.83 8.38
C SER A 57 7.95 2.95 7.66
N GLY A 58 7.55 1.81 8.24
CA GLY A 58 6.52 0.95 7.65
C GLY A 58 5.12 1.54 7.72
N VAL A 59 4.82 2.27 8.80
CA VAL A 59 3.55 2.98 8.96
C VAL A 59 3.45 4.14 7.97
N GLU A 60 4.49 4.95 7.85
CA GLU A 60 4.55 6.08 6.91
C GLU A 60 4.34 5.62 5.47
N ARG A 61 5.01 4.53 5.05
CA ARG A 61 4.84 3.95 3.73
C ARG A 61 3.46 3.38 3.48
N SER A 62 2.86 2.75 4.50
CA SER A 62 1.49 2.27 4.42
C SER A 62 0.52 3.42 4.16
N ILE A 63 0.69 4.54 4.88
CA ILE A 63 -0.15 5.74 4.71
C ILE A 63 0.05 6.35 3.31
N GLU A 64 1.29 6.53 2.88
CA GLU A 64 1.61 7.09 1.56
C GLU A 64 1.07 6.22 0.43
N LEU A 65 1.21 4.90 0.54
CA LEU A 65 0.67 3.95 -0.42
C LEU A 65 -0.86 4.04 -0.51
N LEU A 66 -1.56 4.06 0.63
CA LEU A 66 -3.01 4.17 0.65
C LEU A 66 -3.48 5.48 0.01
N GLN A 67 -2.78 6.59 0.25
CA GLN A 67 -3.04 7.88 -0.41
C GLN A 67 -2.86 7.78 -1.93
N LEU A 68 -1.78 7.15 -2.38
CA LEU A 68 -1.49 6.97 -3.80
C LEU A 68 -2.52 6.07 -4.50
N ILE A 69 -2.97 4.99 -3.85
CA ILE A 69 -4.02 4.11 -4.37
C ILE A 69 -5.33 4.88 -4.51
N ILE A 70 -5.72 5.69 -3.51
CA ILE A 70 -6.93 6.52 -3.58
C ILE A 70 -6.82 7.55 -4.71
N ALA A 71 -5.68 8.24 -4.83
CA ALA A 71 -5.45 9.21 -5.91
C ALA A 71 -5.50 8.56 -7.31
N THR A 72 -4.93 7.35 -7.45
CA THR A 72 -4.96 6.58 -8.71
C THR A 72 -6.39 6.13 -9.05
N LYS A 73 -7.19 5.79 -8.03
CA LYS A 73 -8.59 5.44 -8.18
C LYS A 73 -9.41 6.61 -8.70
N GLU A 74 -9.26 7.81 -8.15
CA GLU A 74 -9.99 9.00 -8.60
C GLU A 74 -9.69 9.34 -10.07
N TYR A 75 -8.48 9.08 -10.55
CA TYR A 75 -8.11 9.27 -11.95
C TYR A 75 -8.79 8.29 -12.92
N GLN A 76 -9.16 7.09 -12.48
CA GLN A 76 -9.82 6.07 -13.31
C GLN A 76 -11.36 6.21 -13.41
N PHE A 77 -11.97 7.05 -12.56
CA PHE A 77 -13.40 7.34 -12.60
C PHE A 77 -13.75 8.61 -13.40
N CYS A 78 -12.76 9.24 -14.05
CA CYS A 78 -12.94 10.39 -14.94
C CYS A 78 -13.04 9.97 -16.41
#